data_AF-A0A699WDI0-F1
#
_entry.id   AF-A0A699WDI0-F1
#
_cell.length_a   1.000
_cell.length_b   1.000
_cell.length_c   1.000
_cell.angle_alpha   90.00
_cell.angle_beta   90.00
_cell.angle_gamma   90.00
#
_symmetry.space_group_name_H-M   'P 1'
#
loop_
_entity.id
_entity.type
_entity.pdbx_description
1 polymer ?
#
loop_
_entity_poly.entity_id
_entity_poly.type
_entity_poly.pdbx_seq_one_letter_code
_entity_poly.pdbx_strand_id
1 'polypeptide(L)'
;TQDGKPTCAVVFGSSTAGGAYHPALSDYTIFVENQAQVFLGGPPLVKMATGEVLTAEELGGAKVHATVTGLADQIAVDEYVVARYAEERS
;
A
#
# COMPACT_ATOMS: atom_id res chain seq x y z
N THR A 1 -6.32 4.83 -15.34
CA THR A 1 -6.98 4.27 -16.54
C THR A 1 -6.52 4.94 -17.82
N GLN A 2 -5.42 4.46 -18.40
CA GLN A 2 -5.07 4.73 -19.81
C GLN A 2 -5.72 3.59 -20.60
N ASP A 3 -6.62 3.89 -21.54
CA ASP A 3 -7.35 2.93 -22.39
C ASP A 3 -8.52 2.13 -21.76
N GLY A 4 -9.09 2.59 -20.64
CA GLY A 4 -10.32 2.00 -20.07
C GLY A 4 -10.17 0.60 -19.46
N LYS A 5 -8.94 0.11 -19.31
CA LYS A 5 -8.64 -1.15 -18.61
C LYS A 5 -8.45 -0.90 -17.12
N PRO A 6 -8.92 -1.80 -16.24
CA PRO A 6 -8.66 -1.72 -14.82
C PRO A 6 -7.15 -1.79 -14.56
N THR A 7 -6.70 -1.01 -13.59
CA THR A 7 -5.31 -0.88 -13.17
C THR A 7 -5.12 -1.54 -11.81
N CYS A 8 -4.11 -2.39 -11.71
CA CYS A 8 -3.74 -3.06 -10.46
C CYS A 8 -2.37 -2.56 -10.01
N ALA A 9 -2.26 -2.04 -8.79
CA ALA A 9 -0.99 -1.75 -8.15
C ALA A 9 -0.62 -2.84 -7.15
N VAL A 10 0.65 -3.25 -7.18
CA VAL A 10 1.22 -4.15 -6.20
C VAL A 10 2.23 -3.38 -5.38
N VAL A 11 2.08 -3.43 -4.05
CA VAL A 11 3.01 -2.81 -3.11
C VAL A 11 3.74 -3.92 -2.36
N PHE A 12 5.05 -4.02 -2.57
CA PHE A 12 5.95 -4.97 -1.89
C PHE A 12 7.16 -4.26 -1.27
N GLY A 13 6.96 -3.00 -0.88
CA GLY A 13 7.99 -2.14 -0.31
C GLY A 13 7.41 -0.78 0.08
N SER A 14 8.29 0.19 0.33
CA SER A 14 7.87 1.54 0.68
C SER A 14 7.49 2.36 -0.55
N SER A 15 6.30 2.95 -0.50
CA SER A 15 5.79 3.94 -1.46
C SER A 15 5.50 5.25 -0.72
N THR A 16 6.48 6.16 -0.74
CA THR A 16 6.46 7.39 0.06
C THR A 16 6.19 8.63 -0.79
N ALA A 17 5.51 9.63 -0.22
CA ALA A 17 5.26 10.93 -0.83
C ALA A 17 4.59 10.81 -2.20
N GLY A 18 5.30 11.17 -3.28
CA GLY A 18 4.78 11.06 -4.66
C GLY A 18 4.43 9.62 -5.06
N GLY A 19 5.15 8.62 -4.53
CA GLY A 19 4.89 7.21 -4.84
C GLY A 19 3.53 6.73 -4.32
N ALA A 20 3.08 7.27 -3.18
CA ALA A 20 1.85 6.84 -2.51
C ALA A 20 0.59 7.11 -3.35
N TYR A 21 0.65 8.06 -4.30
CA TYR A 21 -0.46 8.33 -5.21
C TYR A 21 -0.70 7.19 -6.20
N HIS A 22 0.32 6.40 -6.55
CA HIS A 22 0.14 5.35 -7.54
C HIS A 22 -0.79 4.21 -7.06
N PRO A 23 -0.60 3.62 -5.85
CA PRO A 23 -1.58 2.72 -5.27
C PRO A 23 -2.95 3.38 -5.06
N ALA A 24 -2.98 4.63 -4.60
CA ALA A 24 -4.22 5.34 -4.31
C ALA A 24 -5.08 5.67 -5.54
N LEU A 25 -4.48 5.70 -6.72
CA LEU A 25 -5.16 5.97 -8.00
C LEU A 25 -5.41 4.70 -8.82
N SER A 26 -5.03 3.53 -8.31
CA SER A 26 -5.27 2.26 -8.97
C SER A 26 -6.67 1.76 -8.68
N ASP A 27 -7.28 1.05 -9.63
CA ASP A 27 -8.62 0.48 -9.46
C ASP A 27 -8.63 -0.67 -8.43
N TYR A 28 -7.47 -1.32 -8.27
CA TYR A 28 -7.28 -2.42 -7.35
C TYR A 28 -5.85 -2.47 -6.82
N THR A 29 -5.68 -2.92 -5.58
CA THR A 29 -4.38 -2.95 -4.91
C THR A 29 -4.10 -4.26 -4.18
N ILE A 30 -2.85 -4.71 -4.26
CA ILE A 30 -2.34 -5.88 -3.52
C ILE A 30 -1.14 -5.44 -2.69
N PHE A 31 -1.21 -5.65 -1.38
CA PHE A 31 -0.12 -5.32 -0.46
C PHE A 31 0.55 -6.61 0.01
N VAL A 32 1.88 -6.69 -0.05
CA VAL A 32 2.63 -7.81 0.54
C VAL A 32 2.80 -7.58 2.04
N GLU A 33 2.42 -8.58 2.82
CA GLU A 33 2.47 -8.56 4.28
C GLU A 33 3.90 -8.30 4.79
N ASN A 34 4.03 -7.44 5.80
CA ASN A 34 5.30 -7.04 6.43
C ASN A 34 6.33 -6.39 5.50
N GLN A 35 5.96 -6.04 4.27
CA GLN A 35 6.83 -5.37 3.30
C GLN A 35 6.21 -4.08 2.75
N ALA A 36 4.90 -4.10 2.52
CA ALA A 36 4.19 -2.99 1.92
C ALA A 36 3.98 -1.84 2.92
N GLN A 37 4.45 -0.65 2.55
CA GLN A 37 4.33 0.55 3.35
C GLN A 37 3.94 1.74 2.46
N VAL A 38 2.82 2.42 2.73
CA VAL A 38 2.36 3.56 1.93
C VAL A 38 2.04 4.75 2.83
N PHE A 39 2.65 5.90 2.57
CA PHE A 39 2.35 7.14 3.31
C PHE A 39 2.89 8.38 2.60
N LEU A 40 2.24 9.53 2.81
CA LEU A 40 2.70 10.79 2.24
C LEU A 40 3.95 11.34 2.94
N GLY A 41 4.06 11.13 4.25
CA GLY A 41 5.23 11.45 5.05
C GLY A 41 5.53 10.31 6.01
N GLY A 42 6.77 9.82 6.01
CA GLY A 42 7.15 8.69 6.86
C GLY A 42 7.23 9.03 8.34
N PRO A 43 7.47 8.03 9.20
CA PRO A 43 7.46 8.19 10.66
C PRO A 43 8.32 9.35 11.20
N PRO A 44 9.53 9.65 10.66
CA PRO A 44 10.30 10.80 11.12
C PRO A 44 9.58 12.15 10.93
N LEU A 45 8.85 12.31 9.81
CA LEU A 45 8.09 13.53 9.53
C LEU A 45 6.89 13.67 10.47
N VAL A 46 6.16 12.56 10.70
CA VAL A 46 5.03 12.53 11.64
C VAL A 46 5.50 12.90 13.04
N LYS A 47 6.58 12.29 13.52
CA LYS A 47 7.18 12.62 14.83
C LYS A 47 7.56 14.09 14.95
N MET A 48 8.17 14.67 13.91
CA MET A 48 8.55 16.09 13.94
C MET A 48 7.34 17.03 13.94
N ALA A 49 6.24 16.66 13.27
CA ALA A 49 5.06 17.50 13.13
C ALA A 49 4.08 17.38 14.30
N THR A 50 3.87 16.17 14.83
CA THR A 50 2.82 15.87 15.83
C THR A 50 3.38 15.39 17.17
N GLY A 51 4.64 14.96 17.21
CA GLY A 51 5.25 14.32 18.39
C GLY A 51 4.92 12.82 18.53
N GLU A 52 4.08 12.25 17.67
CA GLU A 52 3.73 10.83 17.72
C GLU A 52 4.92 9.94 17.35
N VAL A 53 5.09 8.84 18.09
CA VAL A 53 6.16 7.86 17.85
C VAL A 53 5.51 6.55 17.45
N LEU A 54 5.70 6.19 16.19
CA LEU A 54 5.07 5.05 15.54
C LEU A 54 6.03 4.46 14.50
N THR A 55 5.89 3.17 14.25
CA THR A 55 6.65 2.46 13.23
C THR A 55 6.05 2.69 11.83
N ALA A 56 6.80 2.36 10.78
CA ALA A 56 6.28 2.44 9.42
C ALA A 56 5.08 1.49 9.19
N GLU A 57 5.07 0.34 9.88
CA GLU A 57 3.98 -0.63 9.81
C GLU A 57 2.71 -0.13 10.50
N GLU A 58 2.86 0.55 11.64
CA GLU A 58 1.75 1.21 12.34
C GLU A 58 1.24 2.46 11.59
N LEU A 59 2.11 3.14 10.85
CA LEU A 59 1.72 4.32 10.07
C LEU A 59 0.91 3.98 8.82
N GLY A 60 1.39 2.99 8.06
CA GLY A 60 0.89 2.72 6.72
C GLY A 60 1.31 1.35 6.19
N GLY A 61 1.45 0.37 7.06
CA GLY A 61 1.69 -1.02 6.65
C GLY A 61 0.47 -1.66 5.98
N ALA A 62 0.67 -2.83 5.39
CA ALA A 62 -0.39 -3.62 4.73
C ALA A 62 -1.65 -3.77 5.59
N LYS A 63 -1.48 -4.10 6.88
CA LYS A 63 -2.60 -4.32 7.80
C LYS A 63 -3.40 -3.05 8.08
N VAL A 64 -2.73 -1.91 8.25
CA VAL A 64 -3.39 -0.61 8.46
C VAL A 64 -4.20 -0.25 7.24
N HIS A 65 -3.63 -0.42 6.05
CA HIS A 65 -4.34 -0.11 4.81
C HIS A 65 -5.49 -1.07 4.50
N ALA A 66 -5.43 -2.33 4.94
CA ALA A 66 -6.52 -3.27 4.74
C ALA A 66 -7.68 -3.09 5.73
N THR A 67 -7.40 -2.61 6.95
CA THR A 67 -8.38 -2.60 8.05
C THR A 67 -8.88 -1.22 8.45
N VAL A 68 -8.07 -0.17 8.22
CA VAL A 68 -8.37 1.20 8.65
C VAL A 68 -8.69 2.08 7.46
N THR A 69 -7.80 2.17 6.47
CA THR A 69 -7.96 3.13 5.37
C THR A 69 -8.71 2.56 4.16
N GLY A 70 -8.76 1.23 4.02
CA GLY A 70 -9.29 0.55 2.84
C GLY A 70 -8.44 0.72 1.58
N LEU A 71 -7.17 1.11 1.72
CA LEU A 71 -6.26 1.27 0.57
C LEU A 71 -5.68 -0.06 0.10
N ALA A 72 -5.69 -1.10 0.93
CA ALA A 72 -5.23 -2.44 0.53
C ALA A 72 -6.44 -3.36 0.36
N ASP A 73 -6.77 -3.70 -0.88
CA ASP A 73 -7.91 -4.56 -1.18
C ASP A 73 -7.63 -6.05 -0.92
N GLN A 74 -6.37 -6.47 -1.05
CA GLN A 74 -5.87 -7.77 -0.62
C GLN A 74 -4.49 -7.68 0.01
N ILE A 75 -4.22 -8.62 0.92
CA ILE A 75 -2.89 -8.85 1.47
C ILE A 75 -2.36 -10.18 0.95
N ALA A 76 -1.22 -10.12 0.26
CA ALA A 76 -0.44 -11.29 -0.14
C ALA A 76 0.58 -11.63 0.94
N VAL A 77 0.78 -12.93 1.22
CA VAL A 77 1.75 -13.40 2.23
C VAL A 77 3.20 -13.25 1.77
N ASP A 78 3.44 -13.23 0.45
CA ASP A 78 4.73 -12.97 -0.18
C ASP A 78 4.52 -12.43 -1.60
N GLU A 79 5.62 -12.01 -2.24
CA GLU A 79 5.62 -11.47 -3.61
C GLU A 79 5.33 -12.52 -4.70
N TYR A 80 5.60 -13.81 -4.43
CA TYR A 80 5.46 -14.88 -5.42
C TYR A 80 3.99 -15.25 -5.69
N VAL A 81 3.12 -15.05 -4.70
CA VAL A 81 1.68 -15.33 -4.86
C VAL A 81 0.89 -14.18 -5.47
N VAL A 82 1.49 -12.99 -5.62
CA VAL A 82 0.81 -11.79 -6.14
C VAL A 82 0.20 -12.01 -7.53
N ALA A 83 0.90 -12.71 -8.42
CA ALA A 83 0.41 -12.94 -9.78
C ALA A 83 -0.93 -13.70 -9.77
N ARG A 84 -1.06 -14.70 -8.90
CA ARG A 84 -2.32 -15.45 -8.74
C ARG A 84 -3.46 -14.55 -8.26
N TYR A 85 -3.16 -13.62 -7.36
CA TYR A 85 -4.15 -12.70 -6.80
C TYR A 85 -4.61 -11.65 -7.83
N ALA A 86 -3.69 -11.23 -8.72
CA ALA A 86 -4.02 -10.36 -9.83
C ALA A 86 -4.90 -11.06 -10.88
N GLU A 87 -4.64 -12.34 -11.18
CA GLU A 87 -5.45 -13.15 -12.10
C GLU A 87 -6.89 -13.36 -11.59
N GLU A 88 -7.09 -13.51 -10.28
CA GLU A 88 -8.44 -13.67 -9.68
C GLU A 88 -9.36 -12.46 -9.91
N ARG A 89 -8.80 -11.31 -10.28
CA ARG A 89 -9.51 -10.03 -10.48
C ARG A 89 -9.37 -9.42 -11.88
N SER A 90 -8.72 -10.14 -12.80
CA SER A 90 -8.60 -9.79 -14.21
C SER A 90 -9.79 -10.30 -15.02
#